data_AF-A0A962CGL3-F1
#
_entry.id   AF-A0A962CGL3-F1
#
_cell.length_a   1.000
_cell.length_b   1.000
_cell.length_c   1.000
_cell.angle_alpha   90.00
_cell.angle_beta   90.00
_cell.angle_gamma   90.00
#
_symmetry.space_group_name_H-M   'P 1'
#
loop_
_entity.id
_entity.type
_entity.pdbx_description
1 polymer ?
#
loop_
_entity_poly.entity_id
_entity_poly.type
_entity_poly.pdbx_seq_one_letter_code
_entity_poly.pdbx_strand_id
1 'polypeptide(L)'
;PLPGFSLYRFSAGHGDLKCEACHGSTHAIFPSSHLNDNLQSIALQGHAGTLVECVACHATQPNTVTGGPHGMHPVGQSWIGDHADAAEGSAQACRACHGTDYRGTVLSYSKADRSLNTEFGIRHFWPGFRIGCYNCHNGPTSEHANPNHPAVVQDALAESAGQAVSIPLVASDSDGNTLTLRVVSQPAHGTAGLAGRTATYFPETGYSGADAFTFAAWDGATDSNLGHVSITVSADLIFADGFEVP
;
A
#
# COMPACT_ATOMS: atom_id res chain seq x y z
N PRO A 1 -9.69 -8.79 -31.80
CA PRO A 1 -10.33 -7.49 -31.49
C PRO A 1 -11.20 -7.02 -32.67
N LEU A 2 -12.19 -6.16 -32.39
CA LEU A 2 -12.99 -5.46 -33.42
C LEU A 2 -12.09 -4.68 -34.39
N PRO A 3 -12.48 -4.50 -35.66
CA PRO A 3 -11.73 -3.68 -36.61
C PRO A 3 -11.52 -2.26 -36.05
N GLY A 4 -10.27 -1.81 -35.96
CA GLY A 4 -9.90 -0.50 -35.43
C GLY A 4 -9.44 -0.44 -33.97
N PHE A 5 -9.40 -1.57 -33.24
CA PHE A 5 -8.87 -1.62 -31.87
C PHE A 5 -7.54 -2.37 -31.81
N SER A 6 -6.46 -1.66 -31.43
CA SER A 6 -5.18 -2.26 -31.08
C SER A 6 -5.05 -2.30 -29.56
N LEU A 7 -5.30 -3.46 -28.96
CA LEU A 7 -4.79 -3.75 -27.62
C LEU A 7 -3.32 -4.09 -27.83
N TYR A 8 -2.42 -3.19 -27.42
CA TYR A 8 -0.97 -3.27 -27.62
C TYR A 8 -0.44 -4.70 -27.42
N ARG A 9 -0.21 -5.42 -28.53
CA ARG A 9 0.13 -6.85 -28.55
C ARG A 9 1.59 -7.12 -28.92
N PHE A 10 2.41 -6.08 -29.11
CA PHE A 10 3.78 -6.24 -29.59
C PHE A 10 4.75 -5.51 -28.67
N SER A 11 5.53 -6.29 -27.91
CA SER A 11 6.72 -5.79 -27.21
C SER A 11 7.82 -5.61 -28.25
N ALA A 12 8.04 -4.36 -28.68
CA ALA A 12 9.19 -4.04 -29.51
C ALA A 12 10.46 -4.23 -28.68
N GLY A 13 11.21 -5.31 -28.94
CA GLY A 13 12.46 -5.64 -28.24
C GLY A 13 12.64 -7.12 -27.87
N HIS A 14 11.57 -7.91 -27.87
CA HIS A 14 11.61 -9.34 -27.53
C HIS A 14 11.30 -10.26 -28.73
N GLY A 15 11.61 -9.85 -29.96
CA GLY A 15 11.43 -10.70 -31.15
C GLY A 15 9.99 -11.20 -31.35
N ASP A 16 9.00 -10.34 -31.11
CA ASP A 16 7.56 -10.64 -31.22
C ASP A 16 7.05 -11.75 -30.28
N LEU A 17 7.81 -12.13 -29.25
CA LEU A 17 7.34 -13.02 -28.19
C LEU A 17 6.19 -12.36 -27.41
N LYS A 18 5.08 -13.09 -27.28
CA LYS A 18 3.90 -12.65 -26.54
C LYS A 18 4.20 -12.64 -25.04
N CYS A 19 3.75 -11.62 -24.31
CA CYS A 19 3.82 -11.56 -22.84
C CYS A 19 3.23 -12.82 -22.19
N GLU A 20 2.17 -13.36 -22.81
CA GLU A 20 1.47 -14.61 -22.43
C GLU A 20 2.39 -15.84 -22.41
N ALA A 21 3.49 -15.83 -23.18
CA ALA A 21 4.44 -16.95 -23.27
C ALA A 21 5.28 -17.12 -22.00
N CYS A 22 5.43 -16.06 -21.20
CA CYS A 22 6.15 -16.09 -19.92
C CYS A 22 5.23 -15.81 -18.72
N HIS A 23 4.14 -15.07 -18.91
CA HIS A 23 3.25 -14.62 -17.82
C HIS A 23 1.91 -15.37 -17.75
N GLY A 24 1.68 -16.35 -18.64
CA GLY A 24 0.40 -17.04 -18.72
C GLY A 24 -0.73 -16.16 -19.30
N SER A 25 -1.89 -16.78 -19.51
CA SER A 25 -3.11 -16.14 -20.03
C SER A 25 -3.41 -14.81 -19.32
N THR A 26 -4.06 -13.88 -20.03
CA THR A 26 -4.50 -12.55 -19.56
C THR A 26 -5.53 -12.57 -18.40
N HIS A 27 -5.53 -13.58 -17.53
CA HIS A 27 -6.31 -13.62 -16.30
C HIS A 27 -5.49 -13.19 -15.06
N ALA A 28 -4.27 -12.67 -15.22
CA ALA A 28 -3.63 -11.79 -14.22
C ALA A 28 -4.22 -10.37 -14.22
N ILE A 29 -5.51 -10.26 -14.56
CA ILE A 29 -6.29 -9.03 -14.62
C ILE A 29 -7.30 -9.13 -13.48
N PHE A 30 -7.12 -8.27 -12.49
CA PHE A 30 -7.77 -8.16 -11.18
C PHE A 30 -7.11 -8.94 -10.02
N PRO A 31 -7.01 -8.33 -8.82
CA PRO A 31 -6.74 -9.10 -7.60
C PRO A 31 -7.85 -10.13 -7.45
N SER A 32 -7.55 -11.38 -7.74
CA SER A 32 -8.42 -12.50 -7.40
C SER A 32 -8.53 -12.57 -5.88
N SER A 33 -9.76 -12.71 -5.36
CA SER A 33 -10.00 -13.04 -3.96
C SER A 33 -9.53 -14.45 -3.60
N HIS A 34 -9.15 -15.27 -4.59
CA HIS A 34 -8.56 -16.58 -4.38
C HIS A 34 -7.04 -16.47 -4.28
N LEU A 35 -6.53 -16.74 -3.08
CA LEU A 35 -5.11 -16.69 -2.71
C LEU A 35 -4.19 -17.41 -3.73
N ASN A 36 -4.68 -18.50 -4.32
CA ASN A 36 -3.93 -19.35 -5.26
C ASN A 36 -3.55 -18.65 -6.58
N ASP A 37 -4.36 -17.71 -7.06
CA ASP A 37 -4.12 -17.04 -8.35
C ASP A 37 -3.00 -16.00 -8.26
N ASN A 38 -2.64 -15.58 -7.04
CA ASN A 38 -1.61 -14.59 -6.79
C ASN A 38 -0.29 -15.19 -6.31
N LEU A 39 -0.19 -16.51 -6.08
CA LEU A 39 1.00 -17.13 -5.48
C LEU A 39 2.28 -16.84 -6.28
N GLN A 40 2.23 -16.93 -7.61
CA GLN A 40 3.38 -16.62 -8.46
C GLN A 40 3.75 -15.13 -8.40
N SER A 41 2.75 -14.25 -8.42
CA SER A 41 2.96 -12.80 -8.33
C SER A 41 3.58 -12.41 -6.99
N ILE A 42 3.01 -12.91 -5.89
CA ILE A 42 3.54 -12.72 -4.53
C ILE A 42 4.97 -13.27 -4.44
N ALA A 43 5.26 -14.44 -5.02
CA ALA A 43 6.61 -15.01 -5.00
C ALA A 43 7.63 -14.18 -5.80
N LEU A 44 7.22 -13.53 -6.90
CA LEU A 44 8.12 -12.81 -7.79
C LEU A 44 8.32 -11.34 -7.41
N GLN A 45 7.28 -10.64 -6.95
CA GLN A 45 7.33 -9.20 -6.64
C GLN A 45 6.89 -8.84 -5.21
N GLY A 46 6.54 -9.83 -4.39
CA GLY A 46 6.17 -9.63 -2.99
C GLY A 46 4.75 -9.12 -2.75
N HIS A 47 3.93 -8.95 -3.80
CA HIS A 47 2.55 -8.51 -3.67
C HIS A 47 1.62 -9.17 -4.69
N ALA A 48 0.33 -9.22 -4.37
CA ALA A 48 -0.71 -9.75 -5.24
C ALA A 48 -1.00 -8.83 -6.45
N GLY A 49 -1.62 -9.38 -7.49
CA GLY A 49 -2.04 -8.66 -8.68
C GLY A 49 -1.05 -8.76 -9.86
N THR A 50 -1.22 -7.88 -10.84
CA THR A 50 -0.40 -7.87 -12.06
C THR A 50 1.07 -7.65 -11.73
N LEU A 51 1.98 -8.33 -12.45
CA LEU A 51 3.42 -8.08 -12.36
C LEU A 51 3.71 -6.68 -12.90
N VAL A 52 4.14 -5.77 -12.01
CA VAL A 52 4.44 -4.37 -12.34
C VAL A 52 5.91 -4.02 -12.07
N GLU A 53 6.64 -4.91 -11.41
CA GLU A 53 8.03 -4.68 -11.03
C GLU A 53 8.99 -5.34 -12.01
N CYS A 54 9.65 -4.54 -12.84
CA CYS A 54 10.57 -5.04 -13.85
C CYS A 54 11.72 -5.86 -13.23
N VAL A 55 12.17 -5.51 -12.03
CA VAL A 55 13.26 -6.21 -11.32
C VAL A 55 12.89 -7.62 -10.87
N ALA A 56 11.61 -7.97 -10.82
CA ALA A 56 11.18 -9.34 -10.54
C ALA A 56 11.68 -10.33 -11.61
N CYS A 57 12.01 -9.84 -12.80
CA CYS A 57 12.52 -10.66 -13.92
C CYS A 57 13.82 -10.14 -14.52
N HIS A 58 14.12 -8.83 -14.39
CA HIS A 58 15.30 -8.21 -14.99
C HIS A 58 16.36 -7.87 -13.94
N ALA A 59 17.58 -8.38 -14.13
CA ALA A 59 18.71 -8.07 -13.27
C ALA A 59 19.16 -6.59 -13.35
N THR A 60 18.83 -5.90 -14.44
CA THR A 60 19.02 -4.46 -14.63
C THR A 60 17.68 -3.80 -14.92
N GLN A 61 17.37 -2.73 -14.19
CA GLN A 61 16.06 -2.12 -14.26
C GLN A 61 15.95 -1.12 -15.43
N PRO A 62 14.99 -1.28 -16.35
CA PRO A 62 14.80 -0.32 -17.43
C PRO A 62 14.14 0.97 -16.90
N ASN A 63 14.79 2.12 -17.13
CA ASN A 63 14.22 3.42 -16.83
C ASN A 63 13.10 3.75 -17.83
N THR A 64 11.88 3.89 -17.33
CA THR A 64 10.70 4.11 -18.18
C THR A 64 9.81 5.21 -17.60
N VAL A 65 10.11 6.46 -17.93
CA VAL A 65 9.17 7.57 -17.68
C VAL A 65 8.11 7.69 -18.78
N THR A 66 8.34 7.14 -19.98
CA THR A 66 7.46 7.36 -21.15
C THR A 66 7.32 6.19 -22.14
N GLY A 67 7.74 4.96 -21.81
CA GLY A 67 7.84 3.89 -22.84
C GLY A 67 7.50 2.45 -22.44
N GLY A 68 7.05 2.19 -21.21
CA GLY A 68 6.47 0.89 -20.84
C GLY A 68 4.96 0.85 -21.12
N PRO A 69 4.34 -0.33 -21.28
CA PRO A 69 2.90 -0.46 -21.60
C PRO A 69 1.96 0.19 -20.56
N HIS A 70 2.48 0.59 -19.40
CA HIS A 70 1.71 1.18 -18.29
C HIS A 70 2.25 2.53 -17.78
N GLY A 71 3.30 3.11 -18.39
CA GLY A 71 3.84 4.41 -17.95
C GLY A 71 4.29 4.47 -16.49
N MET A 72 4.59 3.32 -15.86
CA MET A 72 5.06 3.25 -14.48
C MET A 72 6.57 3.18 -14.44
N HIS A 73 7.19 4.06 -13.67
CA HIS A 73 8.63 4.00 -13.43
C HIS A 73 8.95 2.97 -12.33
N PRO A 74 10.16 2.39 -12.36
CA PRO A 74 10.81 1.77 -11.22
C PRO A 74 10.58 2.48 -9.88
N VAL A 75 10.24 1.76 -8.81
CA VAL A 75 10.14 2.30 -7.44
C VAL A 75 11.22 1.71 -6.50
N GLY A 76 12.41 1.46 -7.05
CA GLY A 76 13.54 0.84 -6.35
C GLY A 76 14.70 1.80 -6.04
N GLN A 77 15.81 1.27 -5.54
CA GLN A 77 16.98 2.08 -5.19
C GLN A 77 17.64 2.78 -6.39
N SER A 78 17.61 2.15 -7.57
CA SER A 78 18.07 2.77 -8.84
C SER A 78 17.31 4.05 -9.15
N TRP A 79 15.98 4.03 -8.97
CA TRP A 79 15.13 5.21 -9.17
C TRP A 79 15.56 6.39 -8.29
N ILE A 80 16.04 6.14 -7.06
CA ILE A 80 16.52 7.22 -6.19
C ILE A 80 17.70 7.97 -6.83
N GLY A 81 18.57 7.29 -7.60
CA GLY A 81 19.63 7.96 -8.35
C GLY A 81 19.14 8.72 -9.59
N ASP A 82 18.17 8.14 -10.30
CA ASP A 82 17.80 8.61 -11.64
C ASP A 82 16.61 9.60 -11.65
N HIS A 83 15.86 9.71 -10.54
CA HIS A 83 14.61 10.50 -10.52
C HIS A 83 14.83 12.01 -10.61
N ALA A 84 16.01 12.51 -10.23
CA ALA A 84 16.36 13.92 -10.34
C ALA A 84 16.34 14.37 -11.81
N ASP A 85 17.06 13.66 -12.68
CA ASP A 85 17.05 13.91 -14.14
C ASP A 85 15.63 13.85 -14.71
N ALA A 86 14.81 12.93 -14.21
CA ALA A 86 13.42 12.78 -14.63
C ALA A 86 12.55 13.99 -14.21
N ALA A 87 12.73 14.47 -12.99
CA ALA A 87 12.02 15.63 -12.45
C ALA A 87 12.47 16.94 -13.12
N GLU A 88 13.78 17.09 -13.39
CA GLU A 88 14.36 18.21 -14.13
C GLU A 88 13.84 18.25 -15.58
N GLY A 89 13.68 17.08 -16.20
CA GLY A 89 13.12 16.97 -17.55
C GLY A 89 11.65 17.42 -17.65
N SER A 90 10.79 16.97 -16.72
CA SER A 90 9.42 17.51 -16.57
C SER A 90 8.72 17.00 -15.30
N ALA A 91 8.81 17.77 -14.21
CA ALA A 91 8.00 17.50 -13.02
C ALA A 91 6.48 17.51 -13.31
N GLN A 92 6.00 18.24 -14.32
CA GLN A 92 4.58 18.26 -14.65
C GLN A 92 4.06 16.89 -15.10
N ALA A 93 4.90 16.07 -15.75
CA ALA A 93 4.53 14.73 -16.18
C ALA A 93 4.16 13.83 -14.99
N CYS A 94 4.76 14.06 -13.81
CA CYS A 94 4.51 13.28 -12.60
C CYS A 94 3.08 13.49 -12.05
N ARG A 95 2.45 14.64 -12.33
CA ARG A 95 1.17 15.03 -11.70
C ARG A 95 0.02 14.08 -12.01
N ALA A 96 0.07 13.38 -13.14
CA ALA A 96 -0.96 12.42 -13.52
C ALA A 96 -1.14 11.30 -12.48
N CYS A 97 -0.04 10.87 -11.86
CA CYS A 97 -0.04 9.82 -10.84
C CYS A 97 0.19 10.38 -9.43
N HIS A 98 1.01 11.42 -9.29
CA HIS A 98 1.38 12.00 -7.99
C HIS A 98 0.52 13.18 -7.56
N GLY A 99 -0.50 13.54 -8.35
CA GLY A 99 -1.43 14.61 -8.03
C GLY A 99 -0.88 15.99 -8.40
N THR A 100 -1.77 16.97 -8.47
CA THR A 100 -1.42 18.36 -8.82
C THR A 100 -0.57 19.04 -7.76
N ASP A 101 -0.60 18.54 -6.53
CA ASP A 101 0.17 19.02 -5.39
C ASP A 101 1.41 18.16 -5.09
N TYR A 102 1.67 17.11 -5.89
CA TYR A 102 2.83 16.21 -5.76
C TYR A 102 2.90 15.43 -4.45
N ARG A 103 1.81 15.34 -3.67
CA ARG A 103 1.77 14.59 -2.41
C ARG A 103 1.46 13.12 -2.59
N GLY A 104 1.19 12.71 -3.83
CA GLY A 104 0.83 11.35 -4.18
C GLY A 104 -0.67 11.14 -4.18
N THR A 105 -1.10 10.13 -4.92
CA THR A 105 -2.51 9.71 -4.99
C THR A 105 -2.63 8.21 -4.75
N VAL A 106 -3.85 7.68 -4.84
CA VAL A 106 -4.10 6.23 -4.90
C VAL A 106 -3.49 5.56 -6.14
N LEU A 107 -2.88 6.30 -7.07
CA LEU A 107 -2.14 5.75 -8.20
C LEU A 107 -0.63 5.67 -7.93
N SER A 108 -0.11 6.47 -6.99
CA SER A 108 1.32 6.54 -6.66
C SER A 108 1.57 5.98 -5.27
N TYR A 109 1.19 4.72 -5.04
CA TYR A 109 1.40 4.06 -3.75
C TYR A 109 2.37 2.89 -3.87
N SER A 110 3.07 2.58 -2.77
CA SER A 110 3.93 1.41 -2.71
C SER A 110 3.09 0.14 -2.76
N LYS A 111 3.44 -0.81 -3.63
CA LYS A 111 2.73 -2.09 -3.75
C LYS A 111 3.20 -3.14 -2.76
N ALA A 112 4.41 -2.96 -2.23
CA ALA A 112 5.08 -3.85 -1.31
C ALA A 112 5.86 -3.02 -0.28
N ASP A 113 6.42 -3.68 0.73
CA ASP A 113 7.39 -3.02 1.60
C ASP A 113 8.65 -2.63 0.82
N ARG A 114 9.03 -1.36 0.95
CA ARG A 114 10.21 -0.78 0.30
C ARG A 114 11.01 0.01 1.33
N SER A 115 12.31 -0.23 1.36
CA SER A 115 13.25 0.58 2.13
C SER A 115 14.22 1.21 1.16
N LEU A 116 14.12 2.52 1.00
CA LEU A 116 14.92 3.30 0.06
C LEU A 116 15.97 4.10 0.84
N ASN A 117 17.22 4.02 0.39
CA ASN A 117 18.32 4.76 0.99
C ASN A 117 18.41 6.09 0.24
N THR A 118 18.16 7.18 0.96
CA THR A 118 18.14 8.53 0.39
C THR A 118 19.23 9.37 1.06
N GLU A 119 19.53 10.52 0.48
CA GLU A 119 20.43 11.50 1.11
C GLU A 119 19.90 12.02 2.47
N PHE A 120 18.60 11.87 2.74
CA PHE A 120 17.96 12.26 4.01
C PHE A 120 17.74 11.06 4.95
N GLY A 121 18.44 9.95 4.70
CA GLY A 121 18.34 8.71 5.47
C GLY A 121 17.43 7.67 4.81
N ILE A 122 17.15 6.60 5.56
CA ILE A 122 16.32 5.51 5.05
C ILE A 122 14.84 5.90 5.13
N ARG A 123 14.10 5.67 4.05
CA ARG A 123 12.65 5.84 3.96
C ARG A 123 11.97 4.51 3.77
N HIS A 124 10.96 4.25 4.60
CA HIS A 124 10.18 3.02 4.59
C HIS A 124 8.79 3.30 4.01
N PHE A 125 8.41 2.53 3.00
CA PHE A 125 7.11 2.60 2.36
C PHE A 125 6.44 1.24 2.46
N TRP A 126 5.32 1.18 3.17
CA TRP A 126 4.52 -0.04 3.32
C TRP A 126 3.46 -0.14 2.21
N PRO A 127 2.86 -1.32 1.97
CA PRO A 127 1.84 -1.51 0.95
C PRO A 127 0.65 -0.55 1.13
N GLY A 128 0.43 0.35 0.17
CA GLY A 128 -0.62 1.39 0.24
C GLY A 128 -0.13 2.76 0.70
N PHE A 129 1.15 2.91 1.09
CA PHE A 129 1.75 4.20 1.41
C PHE A 129 1.79 5.09 0.17
N ARG A 130 1.28 6.33 0.26
CA ARG A 130 1.29 7.27 -0.87
C ARG A 130 2.65 7.93 -1.02
N ILE A 131 3.28 7.73 -2.16
CA ILE A 131 4.58 8.27 -2.54
C ILE A 131 4.38 9.54 -3.36
N GLY A 132 5.08 10.60 -2.99
CA GLY A 132 5.13 11.91 -3.61
C GLY A 132 6.44 12.63 -3.24
N CYS A 133 6.66 13.81 -3.82
CA CYS A 133 7.90 14.56 -3.63
C CYS A 133 8.13 14.91 -2.15
N TYR A 134 7.05 15.21 -1.43
CA TYR A 134 7.09 15.63 -0.03
C TYR A 134 7.47 14.51 0.95
N ASN A 135 7.56 13.25 0.55
CA ASN A 135 8.09 12.22 1.46
C ASN A 135 9.59 12.39 1.73
N CYS A 136 10.30 13.10 0.86
CA CYS A 136 11.75 13.33 0.97
C CYS A 136 12.10 14.81 0.90
N HIS A 137 11.52 15.54 -0.05
CA HIS A 137 11.93 16.90 -0.41
C HIS A 137 10.91 17.95 0.03
N ASN A 138 11.35 19.20 0.18
CA ASN A 138 10.48 20.36 0.39
C ASN A 138 9.79 20.80 -0.92
N GLY A 139 9.11 19.86 -1.57
CA GLY A 139 8.40 20.04 -2.83
C GLY A 139 9.13 19.56 -4.08
N PRO A 140 8.47 19.65 -5.25
CA PRO A 140 8.93 19.05 -6.50
C PRO A 140 10.09 19.77 -7.21
N THR A 141 10.51 20.93 -6.70
CA THR A 141 11.57 21.77 -7.29
C THR A 141 12.66 22.10 -6.29
N SER A 142 12.79 21.30 -5.22
CA SER A 142 13.68 21.57 -4.10
C SER A 142 14.54 20.34 -3.81
N GLU A 143 15.86 20.53 -3.81
CA GLU A 143 16.81 19.51 -3.34
C GLU A 143 16.94 19.50 -1.81
N HIS A 144 16.26 20.40 -1.10
CA HIS A 144 16.25 20.38 0.37
C HIS A 144 15.25 19.36 0.92
N ALA A 145 15.62 18.75 2.04
CA ALA A 145 14.75 17.86 2.80
C ALA A 145 13.42 18.53 3.16
N ASN A 146 12.32 17.75 3.17
CA ASN A 146 11.07 18.21 3.76
C ASN A 146 11.29 18.50 5.26
N PRO A 147 10.99 19.71 5.76
CA PRO A 147 11.10 20.02 7.18
C PRO A 147 10.03 19.33 8.05
N ASN A 148 8.96 18.79 7.45
CA ASN A 148 7.92 18.06 8.15
C ASN A 148 8.44 16.73 8.70
N HIS A 149 8.26 16.51 10.00
CA HIS A 149 8.50 15.25 10.67
C HIS A 149 7.23 14.40 10.58
N PRO A 150 7.29 13.21 9.94
CA PRO A 150 6.11 12.36 9.84
C PRO A 150 5.53 12.03 11.22
N ALA A 151 4.21 12.03 11.30
CA ALA A 151 3.51 11.53 12.48
C ALA A 151 3.96 10.10 12.85
N VAL A 152 3.85 9.77 14.12
CA VAL A 152 4.15 8.44 14.67
C VAL A 152 2.90 7.84 15.27
N VAL A 153 2.58 6.60 14.90
CA VAL A 153 1.50 5.81 15.49
C VAL A 153 2.07 4.66 16.32
N GLN A 154 1.32 4.23 17.34
CA GLN A 154 1.68 3.10 18.19
C GLN A 154 0.80 1.89 17.90
N ASP A 155 1.37 0.70 18.05
CA ASP A 155 0.62 -0.54 18.01
C ASP A 155 -0.37 -0.63 19.18
N ALA A 156 -1.44 -1.40 18.98
CA ALA A 156 -2.45 -1.64 20.00
C ALA A 156 -2.82 -3.12 20.09
N LEU A 157 -3.29 -3.52 21.28
CA LEU A 157 -3.84 -4.84 21.54
C LEU A 157 -5.31 -4.69 21.96
N ALA A 158 -6.14 -5.65 21.56
CA ALA A 158 -7.53 -5.72 21.97
C ALA A 158 -7.99 -7.16 22.19
N GLU A 159 -9.02 -7.30 22.99
CA GLU A 159 -9.71 -8.57 23.23
C GLU A 159 -11.19 -8.38 22.90
N SER A 160 -11.78 -9.35 22.21
CA SER A 160 -13.21 -9.36 21.88
C SER A 160 -13.81 -10.68 22.34
N ALA A 161 -14.89 -10.61 23.12
CA ALA A 161 -15.69 -11.79 23.50
C ALA A 161 -16.78 -12.07 22.46
N GLY A 162 -16.44 -12.05 21.17
CA GLY A 162 -17.39 -12.18 20.07
C GLY A 162 -18.29 -10.97 19.83
N GLN A 163 -18.03 -9.85 20.51
CA GLN A 163 -18.81 -8.61 20.42
C GLN A 163 -17.93 -7.44 19.94
N ALA A 164 -18.57 -6.37 19.47
CA ALA A 164 -17.86 -5.19 18.99
C ALA A 164 -17.01 -4.55 20.11
N VAL A 165 -15.75 -4.23 19.81
CA VAL A 165 -14.82 -3.62 20.78
C VAL A 165 -14.30 -2.28 20.25
N SER A 166 -14.28 -1.28 21.12
CA SER A 166 -13.69 0.03 20.83
C SER A 166 -12.23 0.06 21.25
N ILE A 167 -11.36 0.48 20.33
CA ILE A 167 -9.91 0.46 20.45
C ILE A 167 -9.38 1.88 20.26
N PRO A 168 -8.93 2.56 21.33
CA PRO A 168 -8.27 3.86 21.21
C PRO A 168 -6.95 3.72 20.46
N LEU A 169 -6.73 4.55 19.44
CA LEU A 169 -5.50 4.59 18.67
C LEU A 169 -4.63 5.79 19.08
N VAL A 170 -3.35 5.53 19.26
CA VAL A 170 -2.37 6.53 19.65
C VAL A 170 -1.56 6.96 18.41
N ALA A 171 -1.58 8.26 18.16
CA ALA A 171 -0.82 8.95 17.12
C ALA A 171 -0.32 10.30 17.65
N SER A 172 0.91 10.66 17.35
CA SER A 172 1.52 11.93 17.77
C SER A 172 2.33 12.52 16.63
N ASP A 173 2.48 13.83 16.65
CA ASP A 173 3.21 14.60 15.64
C ASP A 173 4.04 15.65 16.35
N SER A 174 5.34 15.70 16.07
CA SER A 174 6.25 16.61 16.76
C SER A 174 6.11 18.06 16.28
N ASP A 175 5.57 18.26 15.08
CA ASP A 175 5.34 19.58 14.51
C ASP A 175 3.97 20.16 14.93
N GLY A 176 3.15 19.37 15.62
CA GLY A 176 1.83 19.74 16.12
C GLY A 176 0.76 19.76 15.03
N ASN A 177 0.97 19.03 13.94
CA ASN A 177 0.02 18.96 12.84
C ASN A 177 -1.26 18.19 13.22
N THR A 178 -2.36 18.52 12.53
CA THR A 178 -3.63 17.83 12.72
C THR A 178 -3.58 16.46 12.05
N LEU A 179 -3.90 15.41 12.80
CA LEU A 179 -3.80 14.04 12.33
C LEU A 179 -5.14 13.46 11.90
N THR A 180 -5.17 12.91 10.69
CA THR A 180 -6.29 12.10 10.18
C THR A 180 -5.87 10.65 10.09
N LEU A 181 -6.47 9.78 10.89
CA LEU A 181 -6.18 8.34 10.85
C LEU A 181 -7.04 7.65 9.80
N ARG A 182 -6.53 6.54 9.26
CA ARG A 182 -7.28 5.61 8.39
C ARG A 182 -6.89 4.17 8.65
N VAL A 183 -7.82 3.25 8.41
CA VAL A 183 -7.50 1.83 8.29
C VAL A 183 -6.79 1.60 6.95
N VAL A 184 -5.68 0.88 6.97
CA VAL A 184 -4.84 0.57 5.81
C VAL A 184 -5.17 -0.82 5.28
N SER A 185 -5.24 -1.83 6.14
CA SER A 185 -5.70 -3.18 5.82
C SER A 185 -6.79 -3.61 6.78
N GLN A 186 -7.84 -4.26 6.28
CA GLN A 186 -8.90 -4.82 7.12
C GLN A 186 -8.45 -6.12 7.82
N PRO A 187 -9.14 -6.52 8.91
CA PRO A 187 -8.98 -7.83 9.50
C PRO A 187 -9.38 -8.96 8.54
N ALA A 188 -8.91 -10.18 8.82
CA ALA A 188 -9.26 -11.36 8.04
C ALA A 188 -10.58 -11.99 8.51
N HIS A 189 -10.94 -11.82 9.78
CA HIS A 189 -12.08 -12.47 10.45
C HIS A 189 -12.99 -11.46 11.17
N GLY A 190 -13.13 -10.28 10.57
CA GLY A 190 -13.96 -9.21 11.10
C GLY A 190 -13.87 -7.96 10.24
N THR A 191 -14.36 -6.84 10.76
CA THR A 191 -14.27 -5.54 10.11
C THR A 191 -13.92 -4.47 11.12
N ALA A 192 -13.02 -3.56 10.75
CA ALA A 192 -12.65 -2.40 11.54
C ALA A 192 -13.19 -1.11 10.90
N GLY A 193 -14.03 -0.40 11.64
CA GLY A 193 -14.43 0.98 11.35
C GLY A 193 -13.60 1.97 12.16
N LEU A 194 -13.44 3.21 11.67
CA LEU A 194 -12.68 4.24 12.36
C LEU A 194 -13.47 5.54 12.45
N ALA A 195 -13.58 6.07 13.67
CA ALA A 195 -14.15 7.38 13.94
C ALA A 195 -13.14 8.22 14.75
N GLY A 196 -12.56 9.23 14.10
CA GLY A 196 -11.49 10.03 14.69
C GLY A 196 -10.29 9.17 15.06
N ARG A 197 -10.08 8.96 16.37
CA ARG A 197 -8.96 8.19 16.92
C ARG A 197 -9.41 6.91 17.63
N THR A 198 -10.65 6.49 17.41
CA THR A 198 -11.20 5.25 17.97
C THR A 198 -11.58 4.33 16.83
N ALA A 199 -10.91 3.19 16.76
CA ALA A 199 -11.34 2.09 15.91
C ALA A 199 -12.42 1.28 16.61
N THR A 200 -13.39 0.76 15.87
CA THR A 200 -14.36 -0.21 16.36
C THR A 200 -14.20 -1.47 15.53
N TYR A 201 -13.81 -2.57 16.19
CA TYR A 201 -13.70 -3.88 15.56
C TYR A 201 -14.99 -4.68 15.78
N PHE A 202 -15.50 -5.27 14.71
CA PHE A 202 -16.65 -6.16 14.69
C PHE A 202 -16.17 -7.56 14.27
N PRO A 203 -16.10 -8.54 15.19
CA PRO A 203 -15.70 -9.89 14.83
C PRO A 203 -16.72 -10.54 13.90
N GLU A 204 -16.24 -11.44 13.03
CA GLU A 204 -17.09 -12.38 12.31
C GLU A 204 -17.81 -13.30 13.32
N THR A 205 -19.11 -13.49 13.15
CA THR A 205 -19.92 -14.28 14.09
C THR A 205 -19.41 -15.72 14.18
N GLY A 206 -19.13 -16.16 15.41
CA GLY A 206 -18.63 -17.52 15.68
C GLY A 206 -17.14 -17.71 15.44
N TYR A 207 -16.41 -16.67 15.01
CA TYR A 207 -14.95 -16.73 14.94
C TYR A 207 -14.34 -16.69 16.35
N SER A 208 -13.29 -17.47 16.53
CA SER A 208 -12.42 -17.41 17.70
C SER A 208 -10.98 -17.61 17.24
N GLY A 209 -10.07 -16.75 17.66
CA GLY A 209 -8.69 -16.76 17.21
C GLY A 209 -8.07 -15.36 17.17
N ALA A 210 -6.88 -15.29 16.58
CA ALA A 210 -6.17 -14.04 16.39
C ALA A 210 -6.61 -13.37 15.08
N ASP A 211 -6.90 -12.09 15.16
CA ASP A 211 -7.20 -11.24 14.00
C ASP A 211 -6.38 -9.95 14.09
N ALA A 212 -6.18 -9.25 12.98
CA ALA A 212 -5.39 -8.03 12.98
C ALA A 212 -5.74 -7.09 11.84
N PHE A 213 -5.67 -5.79 12.10
CA PHE A 213 -5.75 -4.76 11.08
C PHE A 213 -4.59 -3.78 11.21
N THR A 214 -4.32 -3.02 10.16
CA THR A 214 -3.30 -1.98 10.18
C THR A 214 -3.90 -0.60 9.95
N PHE A 215 -3.23 0.42 10.46
CA PHE A 215 -3.66 1.81 10.32
C PHE A 215 -2.47 2.76 10.16
N ALA A 216 -2.74 3.97 9.69
CA ALA A 216 -1.76 5.04 9.60
C ALA A 216 -2.42 6.40 9.83
N ALA A 217 -1.63 7.39 10.24
CA ALA A 217 -2.02 8.79 10.35
C ALA A 217 -1.46 9.59 9.17
N TRP A 218 -2.26 10.54 8.70
CA TRP A 218 -1.87 11.59 7.76
C TRP A 218 -1.81 12.92 8.49
N ASP A 219 -0.67 13.60 8.45
CA ASP A 219 -0.42 14.89 9.11
C ASP A 219 -0.78 16.11 8.25
N GLY A 220 -1.24 15.86 7.02
CA GLY A 220 -1.45 16.91 6.02
C GLY A 220 -0.42 16.87 4.90
N ALA A 221 0.79 16.33 5.13
CA ALA A 221 1.94 16.29 4.23
C ALA A 221 2.54 14.89 3.98
N THR A 222 2.64 14.05 5.01
CA THR A 222 3.19 12.70 4.93
C THR A 222 2.37 11.68 5.73
N ASP A 223 2.46 10.41 5.32
CA ASP A 223 1.93 9.29 6.08
C ASP A 223 2.90 8.90 7.21
N SER A 224 2.35 8.45 8.33
CA SER A 224 3.09 7.90 9.46
C SER A 224 3.77 6.56 9.15
N ASN A 225 4.48 6.00 10.15
CA ASN A 225 4.72 4.56 10.19
C ASN A 225 3.40 3.76 10.14
N LEU A 226 3.49 2.48 9.79
CA LEU A 226 2.36 1.56 9.87
C LEU A 226 2.16 1.16 11.34
N GLY A 227 0.93 1.30 11.84
CA GLY A 227 0.52 0.79 13.15
C GLY A 227 -0.23 -0.53 13.02
N HIS A 228 0.01 -1.44 13.95
CA HIS A 228 -0.59 -2.76 14.00
C HIS A 228 -1.56 -2.87 15.18
N VAL A 229 -2.78 -3.33 14.91
CA VAL A 229 -3.74 -3.66 15.95
C VAL A 229 -3.96 -5.16 15.94
N SER A 230 -3.50 -5.83 17.00
CA SER A 230 -3.68 -7.28 17.18
C SER A 230 -4.85 -7.54 18.10
N ILE A 231 -5.77 -8.40 17.67
CA ILE A 231 -7.02 -8.70 18.38
C ILE A 231 -7.06 -10.18 18.71
N THR A 232 -7.39 -10.50 19.94
CA THR A 232 -7.74 -11.88 20.34
C THR A 232 -9.25 -11.98 20.48
N VAL A 233 -9.89 -12.80 19.64
CA VAL A 233 -11.32 -13.09 19.71
C VAL A 233 -11.53 -14.39 20.47
N SER A 234 -12.16 -14.30 21.65
CA SER A 234 -12.65 -15.45 22.39
C SER A 234 -14.07 -15.81 21.95
N ALA A 235 -14.42 -17.09 22.08
CA ALA A 235 -15.77 -17.54 21.81
C ALA A 235 -16.76 -16.78 22.70
N ASP A 236 -17.87 -16.31 22.11
CA ASP A 236 -18.94 -15.68 22.86
C ASP A 236 -19.53 -16.74 23.82
N LEU A 237 -19.23 -16.61 25.11
CA LEU A 237 -19.82 -17.43 26.16
C LEU A 237 -21.24 -16.93 26.41
N ILE A 238 -22.10 -17.02 25.40
CA ILE A 238 -23.53 -16.92 25.60
C ILE A 238 -23.91 -18.20 26.35
N PHE A 239 -23.92 -18.12 27.67
CA PHE A 239 -24.60 -19.14 28.46
C PHE A 239 -26.02 -19.21 27.93
N ALA A 240 -26.40 -20.37 27.40
CA ALA A 240 -27.78 -20.73 27.22
C ALA A 240 -28.42 -20.82 28.61
N ASP A 241 -28.77 -19.67 29.20
CA ASP A 241 -29.64 -19.59 30.37
C ASP A 241 -31.04 -20.04 29.92
N GLY A 242 -31.23 -21.35 29.97
CA GLY A 242 -32.48 -22.00 29.59
C GLY A 242 -32.64 -23.41 30.14
N PHE A 243 -31.85 -23.82 31.13
CA PHE A 243 -32.09 -25.08 31.82
C PHE A 243 -31.97 -24.93 33.33
N GLU A 244 -33.02 -24.35 33.94
CA GLU A 244 -33.36 -24.70 35.32
C GLU A 244 -33.80 -26.17 35.32
N VAL A 245 -33.05 -27.02 36.02
CA VAL A 245 -33.48 -28.39 36.35
C VAL A 245 -34.06 -28.37 37.75
N PRO A 246 -35.35 -28.74 37.95
CA PRO A 246 -35.85 -29.10 39.27
C PRO A 246 -35.25 -30.43 39.77
#